data_AF-A0A975H415-F1
#
_entry.id   AF-A0A975H415-F1
#
_cell.length_a   1.000
_cell.length_b   1.000
_cell.length_c   1.000
_cell.angle_alpha   90.00
_cell.angle_beta   90.00
_cell.angle_gamma   90.00
#
_symmetry.space_group_name_H-M   'P 1'
#
loop_
_entity.id
_entity.type
_entity.pdbx_description
1 polymer ?
#
loop_
_entity_poly.entity_id
_entity_poly.type
_entity_poly.pdbx_seq_one_letter_code
_entity_poly.pdbx_strand_id
1 'polypeptide(L)'
;MIEYNSICINCGHEKIGWNSLCSFCKFEPKTRRELCESLVLSLDFSVESNEYGNENISKSWGELLSIGNEIKRGDRFVNFLARDIYLAEKQIDRFAKISFADFVFGVIVLTAPVLLVLVLLVFLK
;
A
#
# COMPACT_ATOMS: atom_id res chain seq x y z
N MET A 1 20.18 2.23 -0.61
CA MET A 1 19.84 1.08 0.27
C MET A 1 18.46 0.61 -0.14
N ILE A 2 18.26 -0.69 -0.31
CA ILE A 2 16.91 -1.23 -0.56
C ILE A 2 16.21 -1.26 0.80
N GLU A 3 15.12 -0.52 0.93
CA GLU A 3 14.34 -0.45 2.15
C GLU A 3 13.24 -1.51 2.09
N TYR A 4 13.33 -2.50 2.98
CA TYR A 4 12.29 -3.51 3.14
C TYR A 4 11.24 -2.98 4.09
N ASN A 5 9.98 -3.02 3.67
CA ASN A 5 8.87 -2.47 4.44
C ASN A 5 7.77 -3.51 4.73
N SER A 6 7.93 -4.74 4.24
CA SER A 6 6.89 -5.76 4.29
C SER A 6 7.45 -7.17 4.35
N ILE A 7 6.60 -8.12 4.74
CA ILE A 7 6.90 -9.54 4.82
C ILE A 7 5.99 -10.29 3.85
N CYS A 8 6.56 -11.23 3.10
CA CYS A 8 5.81 -12.06 2.17
C CYS A 8 4.89 -13.03 2.93
N ILE A 9 3.58 -12.94 2.69
CA ILE A 9 2.57 -13.83 3.28
C ILE A 9 2.79 -15.32 2.96
N ASN A 10 3.48 -15.64 1.86
CA ASN A 10 3.67 -17.01 1.39
C ASN A 10 4.95 -17.68 1.93
N CYS A 11 6.04 -16.93 2.11
CA CYS A 11 7.35 -17.49 2.51
C CYS A 11 8.03 -16.79 3.67
N GLY A 12 7.41 -15.75 4.24
CA GLY A 12 7.91 -15.02 5.40
C GLY A 12 9.18 -14.20 5.17
N HIS A 13 9.64 -14.08 3.92
CA HIS A 13 10.82 -13.27 3.58
C HIS A 13 10.47 -11.80 3.43
N GLU A 14 11.45 -10.96 3.72
CA GLU A 14 11.39 -9.51 3.57
C GLU A 14 11.14 -9.10 2.12
N LYS A 15 10.41 -8.01 1.97
CA LYS A 15 9.92 -7.51 0.69
C LYS A 15 9.87 -5.98 0.70
N ILE A 16 10.10 -5.42 -0.48
CA ILE A 16 10.25 -3.97 -0.69
C ILE A 16 8.89 -3.25 -0.55
N GLY A 17 7.80 -3.95 -0.88
CA GLY A 17 6.44 -3.40 -0.86
C GLY A 17 5.39 -4.49 -0.71
N TRP A 18 4.33 -4.22 0.03
CA TRP A 18 3.25 -5.20 0.27
C TRP A 18 2.61 -5.69 -1.03
N ASN A 19 2.48 -4.84 -2.05
CA ASN A 19 1.92 -5.17 -3.37
C ASN A 19 2.93 -5.74 -4.40
N SER A 20 4.24 -5.70 -4.12
CA SER A 20 5.29 -6.05 -5.09
C SER A 20 5.42 -7.57 -5.36
N LEU A 21 6.35 -7.97 -6.23
CA LEU A 21 6.73 -9.38 -6.39
C LEU A 21 7.74 -9.79 -5.31
N CYS A 22 7.57 -10.94 -4.66
CA CYS A 22 8.56 -11.48 -3.74
C CYS A 22 9.79 -11.98 -4.51
N SER A 23 10.99 -11.48 -4.15
CA SER A 23 12.26 -11.89 -4.79
C SER A 23 12.60 -13.37 -4.54
N PHE A 24 12.17 -13.91 -3.39
CA PHE A 24 12.49 -15.27 -2.93
C PHE A 24 11.57 -16.34 -3.52
N CYS A 25 10.26 -16.26 -3.28
CA CYS A 25 9.29 -17.29 -3.71
C CYS A 25 8.50 -16.93 -4.97
N LYS A 26 8.76 -15.75 -5.57
CA LYS A 26 8.04 -15.23 -6.75
C LYS A 26 6.53 -15.08 -6.57
N PHE A 27 6.05 -15.06 -5.32
CA PHE A 27 4.67 -14.74 -5.01
C PHE A 27 4.38 -13.26 -5.25
N GLU A 28 3.27 -12.98 -5.92
CA GLU A 28 2.72 -11.65 -6.15
C GLU A 28 1.24 -11.68 -5.74
N PRO A 29 0.80 -10.79 -4.84
CA PRO A 29 -0.61 -10.74 -4.43
C PRO A 29 -1.47 -10.23 -5.58
N LYS A 30 -2.43 -11.05 -6.04
CA LYS A 30 -3.30 -10.72 -7.19
C LYS A 30 -4.75 -10.54 -6.78
N THR A 31 -5.19 -11.31 -5.79
CA THR A 31 -6.54 -11.20 -5.27
C THR A 31 -6.63 -10.09 -4.24
N ARG A 32 -7.82 -9.49 -4.10
CA ARG A 32 -8.09 -8.47 -3.08
C ARG A 32 -7.72 -8.95 -1.68
N ARG A 33 -8.00 -10.22 -1.39
CA ARG A 33 -7.65 -10.85 -0.11
C ARG A 33 -6.14 -10.90 0.13
N GLU A 34 -5.37 -11.40 -0.85
CA GLU A 34 -3.91 -11.46 -0.75
C GLU A 34 -3.28 -10.07 -0.60
N LEU A 35 -3.86 -9.05 -1.25
CA LEU A 35 -3.43 -7.66 -1.09
C LEU A 35 -3.67 -7.16 0.34
N CYS A 36 -4.83 -7.46 0.93
CA CYS A 36 -5.13 -7.09 2.32
C CYS A 36 -4.20 -7.80 3.30
N GLU A 37 -4.05 -9.12 3.17
CA GLU A 37 -3.15 -9.92 4.00
C GLU A 37 -1.70 -9.43 3.88
N SER A 38 -1.26 -9.08 2.66
CA SER A 38 0.08 -8.52 2.44
C SER A 38 0.24 -7.12 3.03
N LEU A 39 -0.80 -6.28 2.96
CA LEU A 39 -0.79 -4.95 3.58
C LEU A 39 -0.68 -5.08 5.10
N VAL A 40 -1.43 -5.97 5.73
CA VAL A 40 -1.37 -6.23 7.19
C VAL A 40 0.03 -6.66 7.65
N LEU A 41 0.81 -7.30 6.77
CA LEU A 41 2.23 -7.65 7.01
C LEU A 41 3.21 -6.58 6.49
N SER A 42 2.85 -5.31 6.58
CA SER A 42 3.73 -4.20 6.20
C SER A 42 3.70 -3.05 7.18
N LEU A 43 4.76 -2.25 7.15
CA LEU A 43 4.86 -1.00 7.92
C LEU A 43 3.89 0.08 7.38
N ASP A 44 3.43 -0.08 6.14
CA ASP A 44 2.44 0.81 5.52
C ASP A 44 1.05 0.62 6.16
N PHE A 45 0.81 -0.50 6.84
CA PHE A 45 -0.41 -0.70 7.61
C PHE A 45 -0.32 -0.02 8.98
N SER A 46 -0.83 1.19 9.02
CA SER A 46 -1.03 1.97 10.24
C SER A 46 -2.47 2.44 10.29
N VAL A 47 -3.18 2.12 11.38
CA VAL A 47 -4.50 2.67 11.68
C VAL A 47 -4.35 3.60 12.87
N GLU A 48 -4.55 4.90 12.64
CA GLU A 48 -4.51 5.90 13.70
C GLU A 48 -5.67 5.71 14.68
N SER A 49 -5.36 5.87 15.97
CA SER A 49 -6.30 5.77 17.10
C SER A 49 -7.58 6.61 16.99
N ASN A 50 -7.62 7.63 16.12
CA ASN A 50 -8.79 8.49 15.90
C ASN A 50 -9.85 7.86 14.98
N GLU A 51 -9.49 6.89 14.13
CA GLU A 51 -10.42 6.34 13.12
C GLU A 51 -11.25 5.16 13.65
N TYR A 52 -10.74 4.35 14.60
CA TYR A 52 -11.37 3.07 15.00
C TYR A 52 -11.18 2.68 16.48
N GLY A 53 -11.19 3.66 17.37
CA GLY A 53 -10.98 3.48 18.82
C GLY A 53 -9.52 3.69 19.21
N ASN A 54 -9.29 4.03 20.49
CA ASN A 54 -8.01 4.49 21.08
C ASN A 54 -6.83 3.48 21.04
N GLU A 55 -6.72 2.66 20.00
CA GLU A 55 -5.67 1.69 19.79
C GLU A 55 -4.97 2.03 18.47
N ASN A 56 -3.67 2.36 18.55
CA ASN A 56 -2.83 2.41 17.37
C ASN A 56 -2.56 0.98 16.91
N ILE A 57 -3.11 0.59 15.77
CA ILE A 57 -2.85 -0.71 15.16
C ILE A 57 -1.74 -0.49 14.13
N SER A 58 -0.50 -0.52 14.60
CA SER A 58 0.70 -0.53 13.77
C SER A 58 1.62 -1.62 14.28
N LYS A 59 2.20 -2.40 13.36
CA LYS A 59 3.18 -3.44 13.71
C LYS A 59 4.57 -2.84 13.57
N SER A 60 5.39 -3.02 14.58
CA SER A 60 6.82 -2.70 14.50
C SER A 60 7.53 -3.64 13.54
N TRP A 61 8.69 -3.22 13.02
CA TRP A 61 9.51 -4.09 12.17
C TRP A 61 9.92 -5.40 12.88
N GLY A 62 10.19 -5.33 14.19
CA GLY A 62 10.51 -6.52 15.00
C GLY A 62 9.37 -7.54 15.05
N GLU A 63 8.13 -7.09 15.20
CA GLU A 63 6.94 -7.97 15.16
C GLU A 63 6.74 -8.59 13.78
N LEU A 64 6.92 -7.80 12.72
CA LEU A 64 6.85 -8.30 11.34
C LEU A 64 7.91 -9.40 11.09
N LEU A 65 9.14 -9.21 11.56
CA LEU A 65 10.18 -10.23 11.46
C LEU A 65 9.83 -11.50 12.26
N SER A 66 9.20 -11.36 13.43
CA SER A 66 8.72 -12.51 14.21
C SER A 66 7.69 -13.32 13.42
N ILE A 67 6.67 -12.63 12.88
CA ILE A 67 5.63 -13.25 12.05
C ILE A 67 6.25 -13.90 10.79
N GLY A 68 7.20 -13.22 10.15
CA GLY A 68 7.93 -13.77 9.01
C GLY A 68 8.67 -15.07 9.34
N ASN A 69 9.27 -15.15 10.52
CA ASN A 69 9.95 -16.38 10.98
C ASN A 69 8.97 -17.52 11.28
N GLU A 70 7.78 -17.22 11.80
CA GLU A 70 6.70 -18.21 11.98
C GLU A 70 6.25 -18.76 10.63
N ILE A 71 6.01 -17.89 9.64
CA ILE A 71 5.65 -18.30 8.27
C ILE A 71 6.75 -19.19 7.66
N LYS A 72 8.03 -18.82 7.83
CA LYS A 72 9.18 -19.61 7.32
C LYS A 72 9.23 -21.02 7.91
N ARG A 73 8.83 -21.19 9.17
CA ARG A 73 8.81 -22.50 9.85
C ARG A 73 7.66 -23.39 9.36
N GLY A 74 6.76 -22.87 8.54
CA GLY A 74 5.60 -23.62 8.07
C GLY A 74 4.48 -23.68 9.11
N ASP A 75 4.55 -22.86 10.17
CA ASP A 75 3.43 -22.59 11.08
C ASP A 75 2.39 -21.75 10.32
N ARG A 76 1.73 -22.39 9.34
CA ARG A 76 0.76 -21.78 8.44
C ARG A 76 -0.56 -21.56 9.17
N PHE A 77 -0.57 -20.71 10.18
CA PHE A 77 -1.77 -20.00 10.63
C PHE A 77 -1.34 -18.70 11.31
N VAL A 78 -0.83 -17.77 10.50
CA VAL A 78 -1.01 -16.36 10.86
C VAL A 78 -2.51 -16.11 10.76
N ASN A 79 -3.22 -16.30 11.86
CA ASN A 79 -4.64 -15.97 11.94
C ASN A 79 -4.74 -14.45 11.85
N PHE A 80 -4.89 -13.95 10.63
CA PHE A 80 -5.23 -12.57 10.39
C PHE A 80 -6.55 -12.30 11.10
N LEU A 81 -6.54 -11.34 12.03
CA LEU A 81 -7.75 -10.91 12.70
C LEU A 81 -8.71 -10.36 11.63
N ALA A 82 -9.98 -10.77 11.68
CA ALA A 82 -10.99 -10.28 10.76
C ALA A 82 -11.08 -8.73 10.77
N ARG A 83 -10.80 -8.12 11.94
CA ARG A 83 -10.67 -6.67 12.11
C ARG A 83 -9.54 -6.09 11.24
N ASP A 84 -8.34 -6.66 11.29
CA ASP A 84 -7.17 -6.17 10.54
C ASP A 84 -7.42 -6.24 9.04
N ILE A 85 -8.01 -7.34 8.56
CA ILE A 85 -8.37 -7.51 7.14
C ILE A 85 -9.41 -6.48 6.70
N TYR A 86 -10.46 -6.26 7.49
CA TYR A 86 -11.48 -5.26 7.19
C TYR A 86 -10.90 -3.83 7.12
N LEU A 87 -9.96 -3.50 8.01
CA LEU A 87 -9.27 -2.20 8.00
C LEU A 87 -8.34 -2.06 6.79
N ALA A 88 -7.63 -3.13 6.43
CA ALA A 88 -6.79 -3.18 5.23
C ALA A 88 -7.63 -3.01 3.96
N GLU A 89 -8.80 -3.65 3.87
CA GLU A 89 -9.75 -3.48 2.76
C GLU A 89 -10.16 -2.01 2.59
N LYS A 90 -10.49 -1.34 3.70
CA LYS A 90 -10.83 0.10 3.67
C LYS A 90 -9.68 0.99 3.24
N GLN A 91 -8.45 0.68 3.63
CA GLN A 91 -7.27 1.42 3.18
C GLN A 91 -7.05 1.23 1.68
N ILE A 92 -7.12 -0.01 1.19
CA ILE A 92 -7.00 -0.30 -0.24
C ILE A 92 -8.09 0.40 -1.05
N ASP A 93 -9.35 0.42 -0.56
CA ASP A 93 -10.44 1.14 -1.22
C ASP A 93 -10.22 2.66 -1.25
N ARG A 94 -9.58 3.25 -0.22
CA ARG A 94 -9.20 4.67 -0.24
C ARG A 94 -8.19 4.96 -1.35
N PHE A 95 -7.18 4.12 -1.52
CA PHE A 95 -6.21 4.28 -2.61
C PHE A 95 -6.82 4.03 -3.99
N ALA A 96 -7.71 3.04 -4.11
CA ALA A 96 -8.40 2.73 -5.38
C ALA A 96 -9.36 3.83 -5.83
N LYS A 97 -9.83 4.67 -4.91
CA LYS A 97 -10.72 5.83 -5.20
C LYS A 97 -9.98 7.07 -5.72
N ILE A 98 -8.65 7.08 -5.79
CA ILE A 98 -7.91 8.11 -6.51
C ILE A 98 -8.14 7.86 -8.00
N SER A 99 -9.20 8.48 -8.52
CA SER A 99 -9.63 8.34 -9.90
C SER A 99 -8.60 8.97 -10.83
N PHE A 100 -8.29 8.30 -11.94
CA PHE A 100 -7.48 8.86 -13.04
C PHE A 100 -8.02 10.23 -13.52
N ALA A 101 -9.32 10.49 -13.32
CA ALA A 101 -9.93 11.77 -13.62
C ALA A 101 -9.40 12.92 -12.75
N ASP A 102 -9.07 12.69 -11.48
CA ASP A 102 -8.55 13.73 -10.57
C ASP A 102 -7.13 14.13 -10.97
N PHE A 103 -6.33 13.16 -11.43
CA PHE A 103 -5.00 13.42 -11.97
C PHE A 103 -5.06 14.22 -13.29
N VAL A 104 -5.93 13.83 -14.22
CA VAL A 104 -6.10 14.52 -15.51
C VAL A 104 -6.63 15.95 -15.28
N PHE A 105 -7.58 16.13 -14.36
CA PHE A 105 -8.09 17.45 -14.02
C PHE A 105 -6.99 18.35 -13.44
N GLY A 106 -6.17 17.83 -12.52
CA GLY A 106 -5.03 18.58 -11.97
C GLY A 106 -4.02 19.03 -13.02
N VAL A 107 -3.66 18.14 -13.96
CA VAL A 107 -2.72 18.46 -15.05
C VAL A 107 -3.29 19.50 -16.01
N ILE A 108 -4.57 19.39 -16.39
CA ILE A 108 -5.22 20.35 -17.30
C ILE A 108 -5.32 21.73 -16.64
N VAL A 109 -5.72 21.81 -15.37
CA VAL A 109 -5.85 23.09 -14.65
C VAL A 109 -4.51 23.82 -14.54
N LEU A 110 -3.41 23.10 -14.32
CA LEU A 110 -2.07 23.69 -14.23
C LEU A 110 -1.50 24.09 -15.60
N THR A 111 -1.77 23.33 -16.66
CA THR A 111 -1.19 23.55 -18.00
C THR A 111 -2.01 24.50 -18.87
N ALA A 112 -3.32 24.59 -18.67
CA ALA A 112 -4.21 25.46 -19.43
C ALA A 112 -3.84 26.96 -19.39
N PRO A 113 -3.55 27.59 -18.23
CA PRO A 113 -3.21 29.02 -18.19
C PRO A 113 -1.86 29.31 -18.87
N VAL A 114 -0.89 28.39 -18.79
CA VAL A 114 0.42 28.53 -19.45
C VAL A 114 0.27 28.46 -20.98
N LEU A 115 -0.53 27.50 -21.47
CA LEU A 115 -0.85 27.40 -22.89
C LEU A 115 -1.62 28.62 -23.41
N LEU A 116 -2.55 29.16 -22.63
CA LEU A 116 -3.32 30.34 -23.00
C LEU A 116 -2.43 31.59 -23.13
N VAL A 117 -1.47 31.77 -22.21
CA VAL A 117 -0.48 32.85 -22.30
C VAL A 117 0.43 32.67 -23.53
N LEU A 118 0.90 31.45 -23.81
CA LEU A 118 1.72 31.16 -25.00
C LEU A 118 0.97 31.47 -26.30
N VAL A 119 -0.30 31.08 -26.39
CA VAL A 119 -1.14 31.38 -27.56
C VAL A 119 -1.31 32.89 -27.72
N LEU A 120 -1.65 33.62 -26.66
CA LEU A 120 -1.76 35.08 -26.74
C LEU A 120 -0.47 35.75 -27.20
N LEU A 121 0.69 35.32 -26.70
CA LEU A 121 1.99 35.85 -27.11
C LEU A 121 2.31 35.60 -28.59
N VAL A 122 1.85 34.50 -29.17
CA VAL A 122 2.01 34.20 -30.60
C VAL A 122 1.09 35.07 -31.46
N PHE A 123 -0.14 35.35 -31.01
CA PHE A 123 -1.10 36.19 -31.73
C PHE A 123 -0.88 37.71 -31.56
N LEU A 124 -0.13 38.13 -30.54
CA LEU A 124 0.25 39.53 -30.30
C LEU A 124 1.51 39.97 -31.06
N LYS A 125 2.06 39.10 -31.90
CA LYS A 125 3.25 39.36 -32.73
C LYS A 125 2.87 39.48 -34.20
#